data_AF-A0A9K3DPA6-F1
#
_entry.id   AF-A0A9K3DPA6-F1
#
_cell.length_a   1.000
_cell.length_b   1.000
_cell.length_c   1.000
_cell.angle_alpha   90.00
_cell.angle_beta   90.00
_cell.angle_gamma   90.00
#
_symmetry.space_group_name_H-M   'P 1'
#
loop_
_entity.id
_entity.type
_entity.pdbx_description
1 polymer ?
#
loop_
_entity_poly.entity_id
_entity_poly.type
_entity_poly.pdbx_seq_one_letter_code
_entity_poly.pdbx_strand_id
1 'polypeptide(L)'
;MGGVTSSMAAKLAFFPPNPPFYKVVSEKSSGLLLLDRFPHRENVDVLRLPTRRGNKIVAVYVRYPMATRTLLYSHGNAADIGQMYDLFIDLSIHLKLNLIGYDYSGYGRSSGKPSEQNTYADIEAAYKCLEETYNTKQEDIILYGQSVGSGPTVYLAAAAAAATATATTTTTTIRIIITTTTIIRIIITTTTIIIIIITTTTI
;
A
#
# COMPACT_ATOMS: atom_id res chain seq x y z
N MET A 1 -16.54 -14.01 22.09
CA MET A 1 -17.90 -13.49 21.85
C MET A 1 -17.80 -12.14 21.11
N GLY A 2 -17.32 -12.12 19.85
CA GLY A 2 -16.90 -10.88 19.17
C GLY A 2 -17.31 -10.77 17.69
N GLY A 3 -18.45 -11.37 17.31
CA GLY A 3 -18.80 -11.61 15.90
C GLY A 3 -19.80 -10.66 15.25
N VAL A 4 -20.44 -9.74 15.99
CA VAL A 4 -21.63 -9.03 15.47
C VAL A 4 -21.44 -7.50 15.38
N THR A 5 -20.65 -6.90 16.27
CA THR A 5 -20.40 -5.44 16.27
C THR A 5 -19.45 -4.97 15.15
N SER A 6 -18.63 -5.88 14.61
CA SER A 6 -17.61 -5.56 13.61
C SER A 6 -18.17 -5.27 12.20
N SER A 7 -19.35 -5.80 11.85
CA SER A 7 -19.86 -5.65 10.46
C SER A 7 -20.49 -4.28 10.18
N MET A 8 -21.18 -3.68 11.15
CA MET A 8 -21.81 -2.37 10.97
C MET A 8 -20.78 -1.24 11.04
N ALA A 9 -19.85 -1.32 11.98
CA ALA A 9 -18.74 -0.38 12.07
C ALA A 9 -17.88 -0.40 10.79
N ALA A 10 -17.59 -1.58 10.23
CA ALA A 10 -16.88 -1.69 8.97
C ALA A 10 -17.64 -1.04 7.79
N LYS A 11 -18.97 -1.20 7.73
CA LYS A 11 -19.80 -0.55 6.70
C LYS A 11 -19.81 0.98 6.80
N LEU A 12 -19.60 1.53 8.00
CA LEU A 12 -19.52 2.98 8.22
C LEU A 12 -18.09 3.52 7.99
N ALA A 13 -17.08 2.65 8.08
CA ALA A 13 -15.68 3.04 7.94
C ALA A 13 -15.13 2.88 6.52
N PHE A 14 -15.64 1.93 5.73
CA PHE A 14 -15.10 1.58 4.42
C PHE A 14 -16.13 1.78 3.30
N PHE A 15 -15.76 2.60 2.33
CA PHE A 15 -16.61 2.95 1.18
C PHE A 15 -15.88 2.59 -0.13
N PRO A 16 -15.73 1.31 -0.48
CA PRO A 16 -15.11 0.93 -1.74
C PRO A 16 -15.88 1.51 -2.93
N PRO A 17 -15.19 1.99 -3.99
CA PRO A 17 -15.84 2.46 -5.21
C PRO A 17 -16.77 1.38 -5.81
N ASN A 18 -17.98 1.79 -6.18
CA ASN A 18 -18.94 0.92 -6.85
C ASN A 18 -19.63 1.67 -8.00
N PRO A 19 -19.39 1.30 -9.28
CA PRO A 19 -18.52 0.20 -9.71
C PRO A 19 -17.03 0.50 -9.50
N PRO A 20 -16.16 -0.53 -9.44
CA PRO A 20 -14.70 -0.37 -9.47
C PRO A 20 -14.24 0.41 -10.71
N PHE A 21 -13.18 1.21 -10.57
CA PHE A 21 -12.64 2.02 -11.66
C PHE A 21 -12.00 1.17 -12.76
N TYR A 22 -11.53 -0.03 -12.43
CA TYR A 22 -10.79 -0.90 -13.34
C TYR A 22 -11.28 -2.35 -13.33
N LYS A 23 -10.81 -3.12 -14.33
CA LYS A 23 -10.86 -4.58 -14.40
C LYS A 23 -9.43 -5.12 -14.53
N VAL A 24 -9.21 -6.31 -14.00
CA VAL A 24 -7.97 -7.05 -14.23
C VAL A 24 -8.18 -7.97 -15.43
N VAL A 25 -7.40 -7.76 -16.48
CA VAL A 25 -7.36 -8.61 -17.68
C VAL A 25 -6.04 -9.37 -17.72
N SER A 26 -6.04 -10.54 -18.36
CA SER A 26 -4.81 -11.30 -18.60
C SER A 26 -4.46 -11.19 -20.08
N GLU A 27 -3.22 -10.81 -20.37
CA GLU A 27 -2.70 -10.78 -21.73
C GLU A 27 -2.51 -12.21 -22.25
N LYS A 28 -3.09 -12.51 -23.41
CA LYS A 28 -3.16 -13.88 -23.94
C LYS A 28 -1.78 -14.48 -24.29
N SER A 29 -0.81 -13.66 -24.63
CA SER A 29 0.53 -14.08 -25.06
C SER A 29 1.48 -14.31 -23.90
N SER A 30 1.52 -13.39 -22.94
CA SER A 30 2.48 -13.41 -21.82
C SER A 30 1.89 -13.98 -20.52
N GLY A 31 0.56 -14.04 -20.40
CA GLY A 31 -0.13 -14.34 -19.15
C GLY A 31 -0.09 -13.20 -18.12
N LEU A 32 0.54 -12.06 -18.44
CA LEU A 32 0.63 -10.92 -17.55
C LEU A 32 -0.75 -10.36 -17.21
N LEU A 33 -0.90 -9.93 -15.97
CA LEU A 33 -2.09 -9.20 -15.55
C LEU A 33 -1.94 -7.73 -15.91
N LEU A 34 -3.01 -7.12 -16.39
CA LEU A 34 -3.08 -5.71 -16.77
C LEU A 34 -4.36 -5.09 -16.21
N LEU A 35 -4.34 -3.77 -16.04
CA LEU A 35 -5.54 -2.99 -15.76
C LEU A 35 -6.15 -2.53 -17.09
N ASP A 36 -7.42 -2.84 -17.35
CA ASP A 36 -8.08 -2.63 -18.65
C ASP A 36 -8.09 -1.19 -19.16
N ARG A 37 -8.10 -0.21 -18.25
CA ARG A 37 -8.17 1.22 -18.60
C ARG A 37 -6.81 1.90 -18.81
N PHE A 38 -5.70 1.19 -18.62
CA PHE A 38 -4.37 1.77 -18.65
C PHE A 38 -3.52 1.12 -19.73
N PRO A 39 -2.67 1.89 -20.44
CA PRO A 39 -1.75 1.29 -21.39
C PRO A 39 -0.73 0.41 -20.65
N HIS A 40 -0.32 -0.67 -21.30
CA HIS A 40 0.75 -1.52 -20.80
C HIS A 40 2.04 -0.70 -20.63
N ARG A 41 2.73 -0.91 -19.52
CA ARG A 41 4.04 -0.32 -19.20
C ARG A 41 4.95 -1.44 -18.71
N GLU A 42 6.14 -1.55 -19.32
CA GLU A 42 7.10 -2.61 -18.98
C GLU A 42 7.63 -2.51 -17.54
N ASN A 43 7.59 -1.32 -16.95
CA ASN A 43 8.03 -1.08 -15.58
C ASN A 43 6.88 -1.19 -14.56
N VAL A 44 5.71 -1.70 -14.95
CA VAL A 44 4.55 -1.82 -14.08
C VAL A 44 4.05 -3.26 -14.06
N ASP A 45 4.08 -3.87 -12.88
CA ASP A 45 3.59 -5.22 -12.63
C ASP A 45 2.22 -5.14 -11.92
N VAL A 46 1.20 -5.82 -12.47
CA VAL A 46 -0.09 -6.02 -11.78
C VAL A 46 -0.11 -7.41 -11.17
N LEU A 47 -0.47 -7.50 -9.91
CA LEU A 47 -0.34 -8.71 -9.10
C LEU A 47 -1.68 -9.09 -8.46
N ARG A 48 -1.85 -10.39 -8.20
CA ARG A 48 -2.87 -10.91 -7.29
C ARG A 48 -2.20 -11.60 -6.11
N LEU A 49 -2.34 -11.01 -4.92
CA LEU A 49 -1.67 -11.46 -3.71
C LEU A 49 -2.64 -12.22 -2.81
N PRO A 50 -2.32 -13.46 -2.40
CA PRO A 50 -3.11 -14.18 -1.40
C PRO A 50 -2.84 -13.60 -0.01
N THR A 51 -3.89 -13.40 0.77
CA THR A 51 -3.77 -12.92 2.16
C THR A 51 -3.93 -14.07 3.14
N ARG A 52 -3.37 -13.93 4.35
CA ARG A 52 -3.50 -14.96 5.41
C ARG A 52 -4.95 -15.22 5.86
N ARG A 53 -5.88 -14.34 5.49
CA ARG A 53 -7.32 -14.49 5.76
C ARG A 53 -8.09 -15.12 4.60
N GLY A 54 -7.40 -15.62 3.58
CA GLY A 54 -8.00 -16.34 2.44
C GLY A 54 -8.56 -15.43 1.35
N ASN A 55 -8.32 -14.11 1.40
CA ASN A 55 -8.69 -13.20 0.34
C ASN A 55 -7.58 -13.15 -0.72
N LYS A 56 -7.93 -12.65 -1.91
CA LYS A 56 -6.99 -12.31 -2.98
C LYS A 56 -7.12 -10.82 -3.26
N ILE A 57 -6.06 -10.07 -3.00
CA ILE A 57 -6.02 -8.64 -3.26
C ILE A 57 -5.29 -8.34 -4.56
N VAL A 58 -5.62 -7.23 -5.20
CA VAL A 58 -4.89 -6.74 -6.38
C VAL A 58 -3.86 -5.71 -5.92
N ALA A 59 -2.66 -5.79 -6.48
CA ALA A 59 -1.61 -4.80 -6.26
C ALA A 59 -0.98 -4.35 -7.58
N VAL A 60 -0.41 -3.15 -7.58
CA VAL A 60 0.38 -2.58 -8.67
C VAL A 60 1.76 -2.27 -8.10
N TYR A 61 2.80 -2.78 -8.75
CA TYR A 61 4.19 -2.45 -8.48
C TYR A 61 4.76 -1.63 -9.64
N VAL A 62 5.29 -0.46 -9.34
CA VAL A 62 5.95 0.45 -10.27
C VAL A 62 7.45 0.41 -9.99
N ARG A 63 8.23 0.00 -10.98
CA ARG A 63 9.69 -0.04 -10.90
C ARG A 63 10.28 1.27 -11.39
N TYR A 64 11.21 1.82 -10.62
CA TYR A 64 12.08 2.90 -11.05
C TYR A 64 13.51 2.38 -11.20
N PRO A 65 14.16 2.57 -12.37
CA PRO A 65 15.53 2.11 -12.57
C PRO A 65 16.49 2.67 -11.50
N MET A 66 17.34 1.80 -10.95
CA MET A 66 18.33 2.15 -9.93
C MET A 66 17.75 2.64 -8.58
N ALA A 67 16.44 2.52 -8.36
CA ALA A 67 15.87 2.85 -7.06
C ALA A 67 16.39 1.90 -5.97
N THR A 68 16.88 2.47 -4.88
CA THR A 68 17.31 1.73 -3.69
C THR A 68 16.20 1.62 -2.63
N ARG A 69 15.11 2.39 -2.79
CA ARG A 69 13.99 2.45 -1.85
C ARG A 69 12.69 2.08 -2.52
N THR A 70 11.79 1.50 -1.74
CA THR A 70 10.45 1.12 -2.17
C THR A 70 9.39 1.73 -1.25
N LEU A 71 8.40 2.41 -1.81
CA LEU A 71 7.24 2.94 -1.09
C LEU A 71 6.11 1.91 -1.08
N LEU A 72 5.69 1.45 0.10
CA LEU A 72 4.48 0.66 0.30
C LEU A 72 3.32 1.61 0.64
N TYR A 73 2.42 1.80 -0.32
CA TYR A 73 1.35 2.80 -0.28
C TYR A 73 0.00 2.15 0.07
N SER A 74 -0.54 2.53 1.24
CA SER A 74 -1.89 2.19 1.68
C SER A 74 -2.84 3.35 1.34
N HIS A 75 -3.69 3.17 0.33
CA HIS A 75 -4.53 4.24 -0.21
C HIS A 75 -5.67 4.68 0.72
N GLY A 76 -6.24 5.86 0.44
CA GLY A 76 -7.36 6.42 1.18
C GLY A 76 -8.68 5.66 0.98
N ASN A 77 -9.69 6.08 1.73
CA ASN A 77 -11.05 5.57 1.56
C ASN A 77 -11.64 6.02 0.21
N ALA A 78 -12.67 5.35 -0.29
CA ALA A 78 -13.34 5.70 -1.55
C ALA A 78 -12.41 5.84 -2.77
N ALA A 79 -11.27 5.16 -2.72
CA ALA A 79 -10.32 5.02 -3.81
C ALA A 79 -10.04 3.54 -4.08
N ASP A 80 -9.71 3.19 -5.31
CA ASP A 80 -9.07 1.93 -5.67
C ASP A 80 -7.76 2.18 -6.43
N ILE A 81 -6.93 1.15 -6.62
CA ILE A 81 -5.63 1.28 -7.32
C ILE A 81 -5.76 1.78 -8.75
N GLY A 82 -6.92 1.62 -9.40
CA GLY A 82 -7.16 2.21 -10.71
C GLY A 82 -7.18 3.73 -10.60
N GLN A 83 -7.90 4.29 -9.63
CA GLN A 83 -7.91 5.74 -9.38
C GLN A 83 -6.55 6.27 -8.91
N MET A 84 -5.75 5.44 -8.25
CA MET A 84 -4.41 5.82 -7.76
C MET A 84 -3.30 5.60 -8.80
N TYR A 85 -3.59 4.98 -9.94
CA TYR A 85 -2.57 4.49 -10.87
C TYR A 85 -1.64 5.60 -11.37
N ASP A 86 -2.18 6.70 -11.88
CA ASP A 86 -1.35 7.80 -12.39
C ASP A 86 -0.53 8.47 -11.28
N LEU A 87 -1.12 8.62 -10.08
CA LEU A 87 -0.41 9.11 -8.89
C LEU A 87 0.78 8.22 -8.53
N PHE A 88 0.63 6.89 -8.63
CA PHE A 88 1.72 5.95 -8.36
C PHE A 88 2.88 6.10 -9.34
N ILE A 89 2.58 6.31 -10.62
CA ILE A 89 3.60 6.58 -11.64
C ILE A 89 4.32 7.90 -11.33
N ASP A 90 3.56 8.97 -11.08
CA ASP A 90 4.12 10.30 -10.79
C ASP A 90 4.98 10.29 -9.53
N LEU A 91 4.51 9.65 -8.45
CA LEU A 91 5.30 9.49 -7.21
C LEU A 91 6.59 8.72 -7.46
N SER A 92 6.54 7.61 -8.21
CA SER A 92 7.72 6.82 -8.52
C SER A 92 8.77 7.62 -9.30
N ILE A 93 8.33 8.39 -10.32
CA ILE A 93 9.21 9.21 -11.15
C ILE A 93 9.81 10.38 -10.37
N HIS A 94 8.97 11.14 -9.65
CA HIS A 94 9.41 12.36 -8.97
C HIS A 94 10.27 12.07 -7.73
N LEU A 95 9.97 10.97 -7.03
CA LEU A 95 10.72 10.58 -5.83
C LEU A 95 11.85 9.58 -6.13
N LYS A 96 11.96 9.09 -7.38
CA LYS A 96 13.00 8.14 -7.83
C LYS A 96 13.06 6.87 -6.97
N LEU A 97 11.89 6.28 -6.71
CA LEU A 97 11.72 5.09 -5.88
C LEU A 97 10.83 4.06 -6.58
N ASN A 98 10.97 2.79 -6.19
CA ASN A 98 9.97 1.79 -6.52
C ASN A 98 8.71 2.04 -5.69
N LEU A 99 7.54 1.66 -6.18
CA LEU A 99 6.30 1.85 -5.45
C LEU A 99 5.42 0.61 -5.56
N ILE A 100 4.87 0.14 -4.45
CA ILE A 100 3.78 -0.83 -4.45
C ILE A 100 2.54 -0.22 -3.81
N GLY A 101 1.42 -0.29 -4.52
CA GLY A 101 0.10 0.05 -4.01
C GLY A 101 -0.83 -1.14 -4.15
N TYR A 102 -1.78 -1.30 -3.23
CA TYR A 102 -2.66 -2.47 -3.20
C TYR A 102 -4.08 -2.08 -2.80
N ASP A 103 -5.07 -2.77 -3.35
CA ASP A 103 -6.46 -2.64 -2.93
C ASP A 103 -6.71 -3.47 -1.67
N TYR A 104 -7.45 -2.91 -0.72
CA TYR A 104 -7.94 -3.68 0.42
C TYR A 104 -8.92 -4.79 -0.01
N SER A 105 -9.10 -5.80 0.84
CA SER A 105 -10.15 -6.80 0.67
C SER A 105 -11.52 -6.12 0.48
N GLY A 106 -12.22 -6.45 -0.60
CA GLY A 106 -13.50 -5.85 -0.99
C GLY A 106 -13.42 -4.48 -1.67
N TYR A 107 -12.22 -3.97 -1.97
CA TYR A 107 -12.00 -2.79 -2.82
C TYR A 107 -11.63 -3.22 -4.25
N GLY A 108 -11.93 -2.36 -5.22
CA GLY A 108 -11.59 -2.56 -6.62
C GLY A 108 -11.95 -3.95 -7.14
N ARG A 109 -10.93 -4.75 -7.48
CA ARG A 109 -11.08 -6.15 -7.92
C ARG A 109 -10.54 -7.17 -6.92
N SER A 110 -10.25 -6.74 -5.69
CA SER A 110 -9.91 -7.62 -4.58
C SER A 110 -11.15 -8.37 -4.07
N SER A 111 -10.97 -9.63 -3.67
CA SER A 111 -12.04 -10.44 -3.10
C SER A 111 -12.33 -10.08 -1.63
N GLY A 112 -13.35 -10.71 -1.05
CA GLY A 112 -13.64 -10.58 0.38
C GLY A 112 -14.51 -9.35 0.70
N LYS A 113 -14.37 -8.83 1.92
CA LYS A 113 -15.11 -7.67 2.42
C LYS A 113 -14.18 -6.75 3.20
N PRO A 114 -14.41 -5.44 3.18
CA PRO A 114 -13.57 -4.53 3.93
C PRO A 114 -13.80 -4.70 5.43
N SER A 115 -12.72 -4.84 6.18
CA SER A 115 -12.70 -4.80 7.64
C SER A 115 -11.28 -4.48 8.09
N GLU A 116 -11.14 -3.90 9.27
CA GLU A 116 -9.83 -3.59 9.86
C GLU A 116 -8.88 -4.82 9.89
N GLN A 117 -9.37 -5.98 10.32
CA GLN A 117 -8.55 -7.19 10.37
C GLN A 117 -8.19 -7.71 8.97
N ASN A 118 -8.98 -7.40 7.94
CA ASN A 118 -8.60 -7.71 6.57
C ASN A 118 -7.53 -6.74 6.08
N THR A 119 -7.64 -5.44 6.33
CA THR A 119 -6.62 -4.47 5.88
C THR A 119 -5.24 -4.77 6.48
N TYR A 120 -5.17 -5.31 7.70
CA TYR A 120 -3.93 -5.83 8.29
C TYR A 120 -3.36 -7.03 7.53
N ALA A 121 -4.19 -8.01 7.19
CA ALA A 121 -3.76 -9.15 6.38
C ALA A 121 -3.40 -8.75 4.93
N ASP A 122 -4.02 -7.68 4.42
CA ASP A 122 -3.79 -7.17 3.07
C ASP A 122 -2.41 -6.49 2.99
N ILE A 123 -2.07 -5.61 3.94
CA ILE A 123 -0.75 -4.94 3.96
C ILE A 123 0.40 -5.93 4.19
N GLU A 124 0.19 -6.94 5.04
CA GLU A 124 1.15 -8.01 5.25
C GLU A 124 1.42 -8.79 3.95
N ALA A 125 0.39 -9.03 3.12
CA ALA A 125 0.55 -9.70 1.83
C ALA A 125 1.36 -8.85 0.84
N ALA A 126 1.11 -7.54 0.80
CA ALA A 126 1.90 -6.61 0.00
C ALA A 126 3.36 -6.51 0.46
N TYR A 127 3.58 -6.42 1.79
CA TYR A 127 4.91 -6.40 2.39
C TYR A 127 5.69 -7.69 2.07
N LYS A 128 5.05 -8.86 2.27
CA LYS A 128 5.63 -10.16 1.93
C LYS A 128 5.99 -10.27 0.45
N CYS A 129 5.17 -9.71 -0.44
CA CYS A 129 5.49 -9.65 -1.86
C CYS A 129 6.77 -8.84 -2.15
N LEU A 130 6.97 -7.72 -1.45
CA LEU A 130 8.20 -6.93 -1.59
C LEU A 130 9.44 -7.73 -1.18
N GLU A 131 9.37 -8.46 -0.07
CA GLU A 131 10.47 -9.29 0.42
C GLU A 131 10.74 -10.49 -0.51
N GLU A 132 9.71 -11.29 -0.81
CA GLU A 132 9.90 -12.58 -1.51
C GLU A 132 10.05 -12.44 -3.02
N THR A 133 9.29 -11.53 -3.65
CA THR A 133 9.27 -11.40 -5.12
C THR A 133 10.28 -10.36 -5.59
N TYR A 134 10.39 -9.24 -4.87
CA TYR A 134 11.24 -8.12 -5.27
C TYR A 134 12.54 -8.03 -4.47
N ASN A 135 12.79 -8.95 -3.52
CA ASN A 135 13.99 -8.95 -2.67
C ASN A 135 14.27 -7.60 -2.00
N THR A 136 13.22 -6.85 -1.66
CA THR A 136 13.33 -5.56 -1.01
C THR A 136 13.62 -5.78 0.46
N LYS A 137 14.71 -5.20 0.97
CA LYS A 137 15.06 -5.29 2.38
C LYS A 137 14.16 -4.41 3.23
N GLN A 138 13.91 -4.82 4.47
CA GLN A 138 13.06 -4.08 5.40
C GLN A 138 13.51 -2.62 5.58
N GLU A 139 14.82 -2.37 5.67
CA GLU A 139 15.40 -1.03 5.83
C GLU A 139 15.22 -0.11 4.62
N ASP A 140 14.88 -0.67 3.46
CA ASP A 140 14.66 0.05 2.20
C ASP A 140 13.17 0.32 1.93
N ILE A 141 12.27 -0.20 2.77
CA ILE A 141 10.83 0.00 2.67
C ILE A 141 10.40 1.26 3.43
N ILE A 142 9.68 2.13 2.74
CA ILE A 142 9.01 3.31 3.30
C ILE A 142 7.51 3.00 3.35
N LEU A 143 6.89 3.14 4.51
CA LEU A 143 5.46 2.92 4.68
C LEU A 143 4.70 4.24 4.56
N TYR A 144 3.65 4.27 3.74
CA TYR A 144 2.79 5.43 3.59
C TYR A 144 1.32 5.03 3.72
N GLY A 145 0.60 5.71 4.60
CA GLY A 145 -0.83 5.51 4.83
C GLY A 145 -1.63 6.79 4.67
N GLN A 146 -2.53 6.83 3.68
CA GLN A 146 -3.45 7.94 3.47
C GLN A 146 -4.77 7.69 4.22
N SER A 147 -5.19 8.61 5.08
CA SER A 147 -6.51 8.54 5.76
C SER A 147 -6.77 7.16 6.38
N VAL A 148 -7.76 6.38 5.89
CA VAL A 148 -8.05 5.01 6.38
C VAL A 148 -6.86 4.06 6.24
N GLY A 149 -5.97 4.29 5.27
CA GLY A 149 -4.74 3.51 5.08
C GLY A 149 -3.69 3.71 6.18
N SER A 150 -3.87 4.69 7.07
CA SER A 150 -3.02 4.87 8.25
C SER A 150 -3.11 3.68 9.21
N GLY A 151 -4.29 3.06 9.37
CA GLY A 151 -4.50 1.90 10.23
C GLY A 151 -3.56 0.74 9.89
N PRO A 152 -3.65 0.14 8.68
CA PRO A 152 -2.77 -0.96 8.31
C PRO A 152 -1.29 -0.56 8.27
N THR A 153 -0.98 0.68 7.89
CA THR A 153 0.39 1.20 7.87
C THR A 153 1.02 1.20 9.26
N VAL A 154 0.33 1.74 10.27
CA VAL A 154 0.81 1.77 11.65
C VAL A 154 0.90 0.37 12.24
N TYR A 155 -0.08 -0.49 11.94
CA TYR A 155 -0.08 -1.89 12.36
C TYR A 155 1.19 -2.61 11.90
N LEU A 156 1.51 -2.53 10.60
CA LEU A 156 2.70 -3.17 10.05
C LEU A 156 3.99 -2.61 10.66
N ALA A 157 4.06 -1.28 10.82
CA ALA A 157 5.23 -0.64 11.40
C ALA A 157 5.47 -1.08 12.85
N ALA A 158 4.40 -1.19 13.65
CA ALA A 158 4.49 -1.67 15.03
C ALA A 158 4.94 -3.14 15.10
N ALA A 159 4.43 -4.00 14.21
CA ALA A 159 4.83 -5.40 14.13
C ALA A 159 6.32 -5.57 13.80
N ALA A 160 6.81 -4.80 12.81
CA ALA A 160 8.20 -4.88 12.39
C ALA A 160 9.16 -4.27 13.43
N ALA A 161 8.76 -3.21 14.14
CA ALA A 161 9.52 -2.68 15.28
C ALA A 161 9.66 -3.73 16.41
N ALA A 162 8.57 -4.44 16.73
CA ALA A 162 8.60 -5.51 17.74
C ALA A 162 9.54 -6.67 17.34
N ALA A 163 9.56 -7.05 16.06
CA ALA A 163 10.48 -8.06 15.54
C ALA A 163 11.96 -7.63 15.63
N THR A 164 12.26 -6.34 15.49
CA THR A 164 13.62 -5.83 15.66
C THR A 164 14.06 -5.70 17.12
N ALA A 165 13.11 -5.52 18.05
CA ALA A 165 13.43 -5.41 19.48
C ALA A 165 13.94 -6.73 20.09
N THR A 166 13.66 -7.87 19.45
CA THR A 166 14.17 -9.19 19.87
C THR A 166 15.51 -9.56 19.23
N ALA A 167 15.97 -8.80 18.24
CA ALA A 167 17.27 -8.98 17.58
C ALA A 167 18.31 -8.00 18.15
N THR A 168 19.48 -8.52 18.56
CA THR A 168 20.55 -7.73 19.16
C THR A 168 21.08 -6.67 18.18
N THR A 169 20.84 -5.38 18.49
CA THR A 169 21.50 -4.18 17.94
C THR A 169 21.69 -4.10 16.41
N THR A 170 20.62 -3.80 15.69
CA THR A 170 20.71 -3.09 14.39
C THR A 170 19.60 -2.06 14.29
N THR A 171 19.98 -0.79 14.16
CA THR A 171 19.07 0.36 14.02
C THR A 171 18.32 0.27 12.68
N THR A 172 17.18 -0.41 12.67
CA THR A 172 16.30 -0.48 11.50
C THR A 172 15.31 0.68 11.58
N THR A 173 15.46 1.70 10.73
CA THR A 173 14.52 2.83 10.70
C THR A 173 13.43 2.57 9.66
N ILE A 174 12.31 1.99 10.09
CA ILE A 174 11.08 1.99 9.28
C ILE A 174 10.55 3.42 9.25
N ARG A 175 10.44 3.98 8.06
CA ARG A 175 9.98 5.35 7.85
C ARG A 175 8.48 5.31 7.58
N ILE A 176 7.70 5.94 8.46
CA ILE A 176 6.25 5.97 8.39
C ILE A 176 5.80 7.37 7.98
N ILE A 177 4.89 7.44 7.03
CA ILE A 177 4.23 8.67 6.61
C ILE A 177 2.73 8.49 6.78
N ILE A 178 2.11 9.36 7.57
CA ILE A 178 0.66 9.38 7.79
C ILE A 178 0.15 10.77 7.40
N THR A 179 -0.81 10.83 6.47
CA THR A 179 -1.44 12.10 6.08
C THR A 179 -2.94 12.06 6.28
N THR A 180 -3.48 13.04 7.00
CA THR A 180 -4.91 13.28 7.17
C THR A 180 -5.47 14.34 6.21
N THR A 181 -4.61 15.10 5.49
CA THR A 181 -4.99 16.15 4.51
C THR A 181 -4.02 16.24 3.31
N THR A 182 -4.51 16.78 2.19
CA THR A 182 -4.07 16.59 0.80
C THR A 182 -2.72 17.21 0.38
N ILE A 183 -1.96 17.86 1.26
CA ILE A 183 -0.72 18.55 0.85
C ILE A 183 0.51 17.71 1.22
N ILE A 184 1.13 17.10 0.20
CA ILE A 184 2.38 16.35 0.31
C ILE A 184 3.56 17.34 0.24
N ARG A 185 4.17 17.68 1.38
CA ARG A 185 5.51 18.29 1.45
C ARG A 185 6.51 17.24 1.94
N ILE A 186 7.13 16.53 1.01
CA ILE A 186 8.22 15.58 1.33
C ILE A 186 9.53 16.38 1.39
N ILE A 187 10.04 16.64 2.59
CA ILE A 187 11.37 17.22 2.79
C ILE A 187 12.36 16.04 2.88
N ILE A 188 13.17 15.86 1.84
CA ILE A 188 14.25 14.86 1.80
C ILE A 188 15.51 15.52 2.34
N THR A 189 15.95 15.17 3.55
CA THR A 189 17.31 15.48 4.02
C THR A 189 18.22 14.26 3.87
N THR A 190 19.49 14.54 3.55
CA THR A 190 20.49 13.59 3.04
C THR A 190 20.94 12.50 4.02
N THR A 191 20.47 12.51 5.26
CA THR A 191 20.93 11.54 6.28
C THR A 191 19.78 10.81 6.97
N THR A 192 18.58 11.41 7.02
CA THR A 192 17.39 10.79 7.62
C THR A 192 16.14 11.37 6.97
N ILE A 193 15.37 10.57 6.23
CA ILE A 193 14.02 10.97 5.83
C ILE A 193 13.14 10.88 7.08
N ILE A 194 13.02 11.99 7.80
CA ILE A 194 11.98 12.24 8.80
C ILE A 194 10.89 13.03 8.07
N ILE A 195 9.78 12.38 7.74
CA ILE A 195 8.65 13.09 7.13
C ILE A 195 7.77 13.60 8.26
N ILE A 196 7.89 14.91 8.47
CA ILE A 196 7.17 15.67 9.50
C ILE A 196 5.72 15.84 9.06
N ILE A 197 4.80 15.44 9.94
CA ILE A 197 3.37 15.71 9.83
C ILE A 197 3.16 17.21 10.04
N ILE A 198 2.81 17.96 8.98
CA ILE A 198 2.31 19.32 9.14
C ILE A 198 0.79 19.22 9.25
N THR A 199 0.26 19.18 10.47
CA THR A 199 -1.14 19.51 10.71
C THR A 199 -1.29 21.02 10.56
N THR A 200 -1.75 21.52 9.42
CA THR A 200 -2.29 22.89 9.39
C THR A 200 -3.66 22.85 10.04
N THR A 201 -3.71 23.14 11.35
CA THR A 201 -4.95 23.57 12.00
C THR A 201 -5.26 24.95 11.46
N THR A 202 -6.18 25.05 10.49
CA THR A 202 -6.79 26.34 10.17
C THR A 202 -7.76 26.65 11.32
N ILE A 203 -7.43 27.68 12.10
CA ILE A 203 -8.30 28.27 13.13
C ILE A 203 -9.36 29.10 12.41
#